data_AF-A0A2X3CH49-F1
#
_entry.id   AF-A0A2X3CH49-F1
#
_cell.length_a   1.000
_cell.length_b   1.000
_cell.length_c   1.000
_cell.angle_alpha   90.00
_cell.angle_beta   90.00
_cell.angle_gamma   90.00
#
_symmetry.space_group_name_H-M   'P 1'
#
loop_
_entity.id
_entity.type
_entity.pdbx_description
1 polymer ?
#
loop_
_entity_poly.entity_id
_entity_poly.type
_entity_poly.pdbx_seq_one_letter_code
_entity_poly.pdbx_strand_id
1 'polypeptide(L)'
;MSENSTFSPVLTGRERTAVPAKSLSFVEGVSMIVGTNIGAGVLSIAYASSKAGFLPLLFWLVLVGSLTTVTMLYVAESTLRTRKHLQLSGLSKRYVGGFGALMMFLSVCVNSVGALTAYMTGSGKLLHSLFGISPALGSVLFFVPAAGVLYLGLKAIGRGEKFISIGMVVMISVLVIATLLKETTRVGYLLDGNWLYMVPVFNVVAFCFSAQYIVPEMARGFADKPEKLPKAIMVGMALTFTLLALVPLSVISLNGLDNISDVATISWGRALGEWAFFSANLFALCAMLTSYWGLGGSF
;
A
#
# COMPACT_ATOMS: atom_id res chain seq x y z
N MET A 1 63.37 -0.08 38.11
CA MET A 1 62.23 -0.98 38.42
C MET A 1 61.03 -0.43 37.70
N SER A 2 60.57 -1.16 36.70
CA SER A 2 59.55 -0.80 35.71
C SER A 2 58.17 -1.26 36.17
N GLU A 3 57.22 -0.34 36.34
CA GLU A 3 55.81 -0.69 36.47
C GLU A 3 55.15 -0.67 35.08
N ASN A 4 54.94 -1.87 34.54
CA ASN A 4 54.12 -2.12 33.37
C ASN A 4 52.64 -2.00 33.77
N SER A 5 51.97 -0.94 33.32
CA SER A 5 50.51 -0.89 33.28
C SER A 5 50.01 -1.59 32.02
N THR A 6 49.51 -2.82 32.21
CA THR A 6 48.91 -3.64 31.16
C THR A 6 47.56 -3.04 30.76
N PHE A 7 47.52 -2.31 29.65
CA PHE A 7 46.26 -1.93 28.99
C PHE A 7 45.65 -3.16 28.30
N SER A 8 44.58 -3.71 28.88
CA SER A 8 43.74 -4.73 28.25
C SER A 8 42.89 -4.13 27.11
N PRO A 9 42.88 -4.70 25.89
CA PRO A 9 42.00 -4.25 24.83
C PRO A 9 40.65 -4.98 24.96
N VAL A 10 39.75 -4.49 25.81
CA VAL A 10 38.35 -4.97 25.86
C VAL A 10 37.42 -3.89 25.34
N LEU A 11 37.61 -3.53 24.08
CA LEU A 11 36.62 -2.81 23.26
C LEU A 11 36.63 -3.34 21.82
N THR A 12 36.74 -4.66 21.65
CA THR A 12 36.27 -5.30 20.41
C THR A 12 34.75 -5.18 20.38
N GLY A 13 34.27 -4.47 19.35
CA GLY A 13 32.88 -4.09 19.19
C GLY A 13 31.92 -5.22 19.49
N ARG A 14 30.91 -4.91 20.31
CA ARG A 14 29.61 -5.57 20.19
C ARG A 14 29.13 -5.34 18.76
N GLU A 15 29.45 -6.26 17.86
CA GLU A 15 28.55 -6.58 16.76
C GLU A 15 27.20 -6.82 17.44
N ARG A 16 26.30 -5.86 17.32
CA ARG A 16 24.88 -6.13 17.54
C ARG A 16 24.53 -7.13 16.45
N THR A 17 24.66 -8.42 16.76
CA THR A 17 24.03 -9.51 16.03
C THR A 17 22.55 -9.13 15.98
N ALA A 18 22.14 -8.59 14.83
CA ALA A 18 20.76 -8.23 14.59
C ALA A 18 19.93 -9.49 14.85
N VAL A 19 18.92 -9.38 15.70
CA VAL A 19 17.90 -10.42 15.88
C VAL A 19 17.53 -10.91 14.48
N PRO A 20 17.61 -12.21 14.17
CA PRO A 20 17.39 -12.68 12.82
C PRO A 20 15.97 -12.27 12.45
N ALA A 21 15.85 -11.32 11.52
CA ALA A 21 14.58 -10.97 10.94
C ALA A 21 14.03 -12.29 10.38
N LYS A 22 12.90 -12.76 10.92
CA LYS A 22 12.27 -13.99 10.43
C LYS A 22 12.06 -13.81 8.92
N SER A 23 12.80 -14.61 8.14
CA SER A 23 12.88 -14.48 6.69
C SER A 23 11.50 -14.40 6.04
N LEU A 24 11.33 -13.46 5.12
CA LEU A 24 10.13 -13.32 4.28
C LEU A 24 10.18 -14.33 3.15
N SER A 25 9.04 -14.94 2.85
CA SER A 25 8.84 -15.69 1.61
C SER A 25 8.57 -14.72 0.45
N PHE A 26 8.75 -15.21 -0.78
CA PHE A 26 8.47 -14.42 -1.98
C PHE A 26 7.02 -13.89 -2.00
N VAL A 27 6.06 -14.75 -1.67
CA VAL A 27 4.63 -14.38 -1.66
C VAL A 27 4.33 -13.36 -0.57
N GLU A 28 4.95 -13.48 0.62
CA GLU A 28 4.80 -12.46 1.67
C GLU A 28 5.34 -11.10 1.19
N GLY A 29 6.51 -11.06 0.52
CA GLY A 29 7.04 -9.82 -0.05
C GLY A 29 6.19 -9.21 -1.16
N VAL A 30 5.67 -10.03 -2.08
CA VAL A 30 4.71 -9.57 -3.10
C VAL A 30 3.45 -9.02 -2.45
N SER A 31 2.93 -9.72 -1.44
CA SER A 31 1.72 -9.32 -0.73
C SER A 31 1.91 -8.01 0.02
N MET A 32 3.11 -7.77 0.60
CA MET A 32 3.48 -6.51 1.24
C MET A 32 3.38 -5.31 0.29
N ILE A 33 3.88 -5.44 -0.94
CA ILE A 33 3.74 -4.38 -1.96
C ILE A 33 2.27 -4.16 -2.31
N VAL A 34 1.55 -5.25 -2.59
CA VAL A 34 0.14 -5.20 -2.99
C VAL A 34 -0.72 -4.56 -1.90
N GLY A 35 -0.61 -5.04 -0.66
CA GLY A 35 -1.40 -4.56 0.47
C GLY A 35 -1.06 -3.13 0.87
N THR A 36 0.20 -2.72 0.72
CA THR A 36 0.62 -1.32 0.93
C THR A 36 0.02 -0.37 -0.10
N ASN A 37 0.05 -0.75 -1.39
CA ASN A 37 -0.41 0.12 -2.48
C ASN A 37 -1.94 0.19 -2.64
N ILE A 38 -2.69 -0.88 -2.36
CA ILE A 38 -4.15 -0.86 -2.53
C ILE A 38 -4.79 0.15 -1.57
N GLY A 39 -4.50 0.03 -0.27
CA GLY A 39 -4.87 0.98 0.79
C GLY A 39 -6.30 1.56 0.70
N ALA A 40 -6.47 2.79 1.19
CA ALA A 40 -7.69 3.55 0.89
C ALA A 40 -7.72 4.08 -0.56
N GLY A 41 -6.55 4.13 -1.22
CA GLY A 41 -6.39 4.70 -2.55
C GLY A 41 -7.23 4.01 -3.61
N VAL A 42 -7.43 2.69 -3.52
CA VAL A 42 -8.26 1.91 -4.46
C VAL A 42 -9.73 2.35 -4.51
N LEU A 43 -10.26 2.94 -3.42
CA LEU A 43 -11.64 3.44 -3.41
C LEU A 43 -11.71 4.85 -3.98
N SER A 44 -10.71 5.68 -3.63
CA SER A 44 -10.60 7.04 -4.11
C SER A 44 -10.28 7.11 -5.60
N ILE A 45 -9.62 6.09 -6.17
CA ILE A 45 -9.22 6.08 -7.58
C ILE A 45 -10.41 5.94 -8.53
N ALA A 46 -11.44 5.19 -8.14
CA ALA A 46 -12.69 5.11 -8.89
C ALA A 46 -13.42 6.45 -8.90
N TYR A 47 -13.49 7.11 -7.74
CA TYR A 47 -14.10 8.44 -7.61
C TYR A 47 -13.31 9.52 -8.35
N ALA A 48 -11.98 9.54 -8.22
CA ALA A 48 -11.11 10.51 -8.91
C ALA A 48 -11.23 10.40 -10.44
N SER A 49 -11.53 9.20 -10.94
CA SER A 49 -11.72 8.92 -12.37
C SER A 49 -13.13 9.22 -12.87
N SER A 50 -14.07 9.62 -12.00
CA SER A 50 -15.45 9.92 -12.40
C SER A 50 -15.57 11.04 -13.43
N LYS A 51 -14.67 12.03 -13.42
CA LYS A 51 -14.68 13.12 -14.41
C LYS A 51 -13.69 12.90 -15.56
N ALA A 52 -12.54 12.31 -15.26
CA ALA A 52 -11.48 12.10 -16.23
C ALA A 52 -11.75 10.92 -17.15
N GLY A 53 -12.47 9.90 -16.66
CA GLY A 53 -12.68 8.64 -17.36
C GLY A 53 -11.59 7.61 -17.09
N PHE A 54 -11.77 6.43 -17.68
CA PHE A 54 -10.88 5.29 -17.48
C PHE A 54 -9.56 5.42 -18.25
N LEU A 55 -9.56 6.03 -19.44
CA LEU A 55 -8.34 6.16 -20.26
C LEU A 55 -7.27 7.07 -19.63
N PRO A 56 -7.59 8.28 -19.12
CA PRO A 56 -6.59 9.09 -18.42
C PRO A 56 -6.07 8.43 -17.14
N LEU A 57 -6.93 7.67 -16.46
CA LEU A 57 -6.51 6.84 -15.33
C LEU A 57 -5.49 5.80 -15.78
N LEU A 58 -5.79 5.03 -16.83
CA LEU A 58 -4.90 3.99 -17.33
C LEU A 58 -3.54 4.56 -17.75
N PHE A 59 -3.54 5.72 -18.43
CA PHE A 59 -2.33 6.46 -18.77
C PHE A 59 -1.47 6.74 -17.53
N TRP A 60 -2.06 7.31 -16.47
CA TRP A 60 -1.32 7.60 -15.24
C TRP A 60 -0.90 6.35 -14.49
N LEU A 61 -1.73 5.31 -14.44
CA LEU A 61 -1.38 4.03 -13.83
C LEU A 61 -0.13 3.43 -14.49
N VAL A 62 -0.04 3.48 -15.83
CA VAL A 62 1.14 2.99 -16.56
C VAL A 62 2.35 3.88 -16.28
N LEU A 63 2.21 5.20 -16.42
CA LEU A 63 3.33 6.13 -16.29
C LEU A 63 3.88 6.16 -14.85
N VAL A 64 3.01 6.42 -13.87
CA VAL A 64 3.41 6.50 -12.46
C VAL A 64 3.79 5.13 -11.93
N GLY A 65 3.08 4.06 -12.29
CA GLY A 65 3.42 2.69 -11.88
C GLY A 65 4.80 2.27 -12.39
N SER A 66 5.16 2.65 -13.62
CA SER A 66 6.49 2.38 -14.17
C SER A 66 7.58 3.20 -13.47
N LEU A 67 7.37 4.51 -13.30
CA LEU A 67 8.34 5.39 -12.64
C LEU A 67 8.59 4.97 -11.18
N THR A 68 7.52 4.66 -10.44
CA THR A 68 7.62 4.20 -9.05
C THR A 68 8.27 2.84 -8.93
N THR A 69 8.02 1.92 -9.87
CA THR A 69 8.72 0.63 -9.91
C THR A 69 10.23 0.84 -10.09
N VAL A 70 10.62 1.73 -11.00
CA VAL A 70 12.04 2.06 -11.23
C VAL A 70 12.67 2.68 -9.98
N THR A 71 12.02 3.64 -9.33
CA THR A 71 12.55 4.24 -8.11
C THR A 71 12.65 3.23 -6.96
N MET A 72 11.68 2.34 -6.80
CA MET A 72 11.73 1.26 -5.82
C MET A 72 12.90 0.30 -6.05
N LEU A 73 13.22 -0.01 -7.31
CA LEU A 73 14.38 -0.82 -7.66
C LEU A 73 15.70 -0.11 -7.30
N TYR A 74 15.80 1.21 -7.51
CA TYR A 74 16.96 1.99 -7.04
C TYR A 74 17.09 2.00 -5.51
N VAL A 75 15.98 2.11 -4.78
CA VAL A 75 15.97 2.01 -3.32
C VAL A 75 16.40 0.61 -2.87
N ALA A 76 15.92 -0.43 -3.53
CA ALA A 76 16.30 -1.81 -3.25
C ALA A 76 17.81 -2.02 -3.44
N GLU A 77 18.36 -1.60 -4.58
CA GLU A 77 19.79 -1.68 -4.88
C GLU A 77 20.63 -0.92 -3.84
N SER A 78 20.23 0.30 -3.51
CA SER A 78 20.91 1.14 -2.50
C SER A 78 20.89 0.49 -1.12
N THR A 79 19.77 -0.13 -0.75
CA THR A 79 19.62 -0.81 0.55
C THR A 79 20.50 -2.05 0.62
N LEU A 80 20.46 -2.91 -0.40
CA LEU A 80 21.25 -4.14 -0.46
C LEU A 80 22.76 -3.85 -0.44
N ARG A 81 23.21 -2.76 -1.09
CA ARG A 81 24.63 -2.35 -1.08
C ARG A 81 25.09 -1.73 0.23
N THR A 82 24.19 -1.11 1.00
CA THR A 82 24.56 -0.36 2.21
C THR A 82 24.97 -1.27 3.37
N ARG A 83 24.54 -2.55 3.38
CA ARG A 83 24.79 -3.58 4.43
C ARG A 83 24.56 -3.10 5.89
N LYS A 84 23.82 -2.00 6.07
CA LYS A 84 23.36 -1.46 7.35
C LYS A 84 21.85 -1.27 7.25
N HIS A 85 21.15 -1.59 8.33
CA HIS A 85 19.70 -1.38 8.42
C HIS A 85 19.41 0.11 8.55
N LEU A 86 19.14 0.76 7.42
CA LEU A 86 18.73 2.16 7.34
C LEU A 86 17.33 2.24 6.73
N GLN A 87 16.50 3.10 7.28
CA GLN A 87 15.26 3.54 6.64
C GLN A 87 15.56 4.44 5.44
N LEU A 88 14.51 4.79 4.68
CA LEU A 88 14.66 5.63 3.48
C LEU A 88 15.31 6.99 3.76
N SER A 89 14.99 7.62 4.90
CA SER A 89 15.64 8.85 5.38
C SER A 89 17.12 8.64 5.71
N GLY A 90 17.47 7.49 6.30
CA GLY A 90 18.85 7.10 6.59
C GLY A 90 19.68 6.82 5.34
N LEU A 91 19.08 6.18 4.33
CA LEU A 91 19.70 6.00 3.01
C LEU A 91 19.92 7.37 2.34
N SER A 92 18.93 8.26 2.41
CA SER A 92 19.04 9.62 1.88
C SER A 92 20.18 10.40 2.54
N LYS A 93 20.34 10.27 3.88
CA LYS A 93 21.47 10.89 4.59
C LYS A 93 22.83 10.42 4.06
N ARG A 94 22.94 9.13 3.71
CA ARG A 94 24.19 8.53 3.24
C ARG A 94 24.53 8.93 1.81
N TYR A 95 23.55 8.95 0.91
CA TYR A 95 23.79 9.11 -0.54
C TYR A 95 23.52 10.53 -1.06
N VAL A 96 22.67 11.31 -0.40
CA VAL A 96 22.27 12.67 -0.82
C VAL A 96 22.79 13.73 0.16
N GLY A 97 22.89 13.38 1.45
CA GLY A 97 23.36 14.28 2.51
C GLY A 97 22.25 14.74 3.46
N GLY A 98 22.58 15.67 4.35
CA GLY A 98 21.70 16.08 5.45
C GLY A 98 20.37 16.71 5.00
N PHE A 99 20.40 17.57 3.99
CA PHE A 99 19.18 18.20 3.45
C PHE A 99 18.24 17.16 2.81
N GLY A 100 18.79 16.24 2.01
CA GLY A 100 18.01 15.15 1.42
C GLY A 100 17.38 14.23 2.48
N ALA A 101 18.11 13.95 3.56
CA ALA A 101 17.58 13.20 4.70
C ALA A 101 16.39 13.92 5.37
N LEU A 102 16.49 15.23 5.56
CA LEU A 102 15.43 16.03 6.16
C LEU A 102 14.18 16.06 5.27
N MET A 103 14.34 16.33 3.98
CA MET A 103 13.22 16.34 3.02
C MET A 103 12.55 14.96 2.95
N MET A 104 13.34 13.89 2.93
CA MET A 104 12.81 12.53 2.94
C MET A 104 12.07 12.20 4.24
N PHE A 105 12.64 12.56 5.38
CA PHE A 105 12.00 12.37 6.68
C PHE A 105 10.65 13.10 6.76
N LEU A 106 10.61 14.37 6.37
CA LEU A 106 9.37 15.15 6.33
C LEU A 106 8.34 14.54 5.38
N SER A 107 8.75 14.10 4.19
CA SER A 107 7.87 13.43 3.23
C SER A 107 7.26 12.15 3.80
N VAL A 108 8.09 11.28 4.41
CA VAL A 108 7.62 10.04 5.06
C VAL A 108 6.66 10.37 6.21
N CYS A 109 7.00 11.32 7.07
CA CYS A 109 6.14 11.71 8.18
C CYS A 109 4.79 12.25 7.73
N VAL A 110 4.77 13.20 6.78
CA VAL A 110 3.51 13.79 6.28
C VAL A 110 2.65 12.72 5.59
N ASN A 111 3.25 11.90 4.71
CA ASN A 111 2.53 10.86 4.00
C ASN A 111 2.00 9.79 4.96
N SER A 112 2.85 9.22 5.82
CA SER A 112 2.46 8.13 6.70
C SER A 112 1.48 8.58 7.77
N VAL A 113 1.68 9.73 8.44
CA VAL A 113 0.71 10.22 9.43
C VAL A 113 -0.62 10.55 8.77
N GLY A 114 -0.60 11.25 7.63
CA GLY A 114 -1.81 11.57 6.87
C GLY A 114 -2.59 10.32 6.44
N ALA A 115 -1.89 9.32 5.90
CA ALA A 115 -2.49 8.06 5.49
C ALA A 115 -3.05 7.25 6.68
N LEU A 116 -2.28 7.09 7.76
CA LEU A 116 -2.73 6.35 8.95
C LEU A 116 -3.96 7.01 9.60
N THR A 117 -3.99 8.34 9.69
CA THR A 117 -5.17 9.08 10.15
C THR A 117 -6.37 8.88 9.22
N ALA A 118 -6.16 9.00 7.91
CA ALA A 118 -7.21 8.77 6.92
C ALA A 118 -7.76 7.33 6.99
N TYR A 119 -6.91 6.33 7.23
CA TYR A 119 -7.31 4.94 7.38
C TYR A 119 -8.13 4.71 8.65
N MET A 120 -7.73 5.30 9.78
CA MET A 120 -8.52 5.21 11.01
C MET A 120 -9.90 5.86 10.85
N THR A 121 -9.95 7.09 10.33
CA THR A 121 -11.23 7.80 10.12
C THR A 121 -12.10 7.13 9.04
N GLY A 122 -11.49 6.66 7.95
CA GLY A 122 -12.17 5.94 6.88
C GLY A 122 -12.78 4.64 7.37
N SER A 123 -11.99 3.79 8.03
CA SER A 123 -12.46 2.54 8.63
C SER A 123 -13.53 2.77 9.71
N GLY A 124 -13.43 3.85 10.50
CA GLY A 124 -14.46 4.21 11.46
C GLY A 124 -15.81 4.51 10.81
N LYS A 125 -15.82 5.25 9.70
CA LYS A 125 -17.03 5.51 8.90
C LYS A 125 -17.58 4.23 8.26
N LEU A 126 -16.71 3.35 7.76
CA LEU A 126 -17.12 2.06 7.19
C LEU A 126 -17.78 1.16 8.25
N LEU A 127 -17.19 1.05 9.44
CA LEU A 127 -17.74 0.27 10.55
C LEU A 127 -19.06 0.87 11.07
N HIS A 128 -19.19 2.20 11.09
CA HIS A 128 -20.48 2.84 11.36
C HIS A 128 -21.54 2.41 10.35
N SER A 129 -21.20 2.39 9.06
CA SER A 129 -22.14 1.98 8.01
C SER A 129 -22.51 0.49 8.05
N LEU A 130 -21.63 -0.37 8.60
CA LEU A 130 -21.85 -1.82 8.68
C LEU A 130 -22.60 -2.24 9.95
N PHE A 131 -22.28 -1.61 11.09
CA PHE A 131 -22.75 -2.04 12.41
C PHE A 131 -23.57 -0.99 13.16
N GLY A 132 -23.74 0.21 12.59
CA GLY A 132 -24.47 1.33 13.24
C GLY A 132 -23.75 1.95 14.44
N ILE A 133 -22.50 1.56 14.73
CA ILE A 133 -21.72 2.05 15.88
C ILE A 133 -21.17 3.46 15.66
N SER A 134 -20.78 4.19 16.71
CA SER A 134 -20.21 5.53 16.53
C SER A 134 -18.89 5.49 15.71
N PRO A 135 -18.63 6.47 14.82
CA PRO A 135 -17.39 6.48 14.02
C PRO A 135 -16.11 6.52 14.86
N ALA A 136 -16.16 7.15 16.04
CA ALA A 136 -15.06 7.16 16.99
C ALA A 136 -14.76 5.76 17.52
N LEU A 137 -15.80 5.01 17.92
CA LEU A 137 -15.64 3.63 18.37
C LEU A 137 -15.15 2.73 17.23
N GLY A 138 -15.68 2.90 16.01
CA GLY A 138 -15.20 2.18 14.83
C GLY A 138 -13.71 2.41 14.55
N SER A 139 -13.23 3.66 14.67
CA SER A 139 -11.81 4.00 14.49
C SER A 139 -10.92 3.30 15.52
N VAL A 140 -11.37 3.23 16.78
CA VAL A 140 -10.66 2.52 17.87
C VAL A 140 -10.66 1.02 17.61
N LEU A 141 -11.80 0.44 17.21
CA LEU A 141 -11.91 -0.98 16.87
C LEU A 141 -11.03 -1.38 15.70
N PHE A 142 -10.83 -0.50 14.72
CA PHE A 142 -9.86 -0.71 13.63
C PHE A 142 -8.42 -0.63 14.13
N PHE A 143 -8.11 0.30 15.03
CA PHE A 143 -6.76 0.51 15.55
C PHE A 143 -6.21 -0.67 16.36
N VAL A 144 -7.04 -1.31 17.19
CA VAL A 144 -6.61 -2.43 18.05
C VAL A 144 -5.92 -3.57 17.27
N PRO A 145 -6.54 -4.18 16.24
CA PRO A 145 -5.87 -5.20 15.43
C PRO A 145 -4.75 -4.63 14.56
N ALA A 146 -4.88 -3.37 14.10
CA ALA A 146 -3.85 -2.72 13.28
C ALA A 146 -2.53 -2.56 14.04
N ALA A 147 -2.58 -2.00 15.25
CA ALA A 147 -1.44 -1.83 16.14
C ALA A 147 -0.93 -3.18 16.69
N GLY A 148 -1.84 -4.12 16.98
CA GLY A 148 -1.48 -5.45 17.47
C GLY A 148 -0.56 -6.21 16.52
N VAL A 149 -0.85 -6.21 15.21
CA VAL A 149 0.01 -6.90 14.22
C VAL A 149 1.34 -6.17 14.01
N LEU A 150 1.36 -4.83 14.04
CA LEU A 150 2.60 -4.06 14.00
C LEU A 150 3.52 -4.41 15.19
N TYR A 151 2.96 -4.55 16.39
CA TYR A 151 3.71 -4.95 17.58
C TYR A 151 4.36 -6.33 17.46
N LEU A 152 3.72 -7.27 16.75
CA LEU A 152 4.25 -8.61 16.49
C LEU A 152 5.40 -8.65 15.46
N GLY A 153 5.64 -7.53 14.77
CA GLY A 153 6.79 -7.31 13.89
C GLY A 153 6.65 -7.84 12.46
N LEU A 154 7.72 -7.70 11.68
CA LEU A 154 7.75 -7.87 10.20
C LEU A 154 7.15 -9.19 9.70
N LYS A 155 7.39 -10.32 10.38
CA LYS A 155 6.87 -11.61 9.93
C LYS A 155 5.36 -11.74 10.12
N ALA A 156 4.81 -11.12 11.17
CA ALA A 156 3.37 -11.08 11.37
C ALA A 156 2.71 -10.20 10.30
N ILE A 157 3.32 -9.05 9.98
CA ILE A 157 2.91 -8.18 8.87
C ILE A 157 2.89 -8.98 7.56
N GLY A 158 4.02 -9.59 7.18
CA GLY A 158 4.10 -10.34 5.92
C GLY A 158 3.09 -11.50 5.82
N ARG A 159 2.88 -12.25 6.91
CA ARG A 159 1.89 -13.33 6.95
C ARG A 159 0.45 -12.78 6.89
N GLY A 160 0.15 -11.71 7.62
CA GLY A 160 -1.14 -11.04 7.62
C GLY A 160 -1.48 -10.50 6.24
N GLU A 161 -0.57 -9.74 5.63
CA GLU A 161 -0.72 -9.22 4.27
C GLU A 161 -0.92 -10.32 3.25
N LYS A 162 -0.19 -11.44 3.36
CA LYS A 162 -0.42 -12.59 2.47
C LYS A 162 -1.87 -13.08 2.50
N PHE A 163 -2.43 -13.32 3.69
CA PHE A 163 -3.80 -13.84 3.79
C PHE A 163 -4.83 -12.82 3.35
N ILE A 164 -4.67 -11.56 3.77
CA ILE A 164 -5.63 -10.51 3.43
C ILE A 164 -5.56 -10.18 1.93
N SER A 165 -4.36 -10.07 1.34
CA SER A 165 -4.22 -9.77 -0.09
C SER A 165 -4.78 -10.86 -1.00
N ILE A 166 -4.65 -12.15 -0.63
CA ILE A 166 -5.34 -13.23 -1.37
C ILE A 166 -6.85 -13.04 -1.30
N GLY A 167 -7.40 -12.76 -0.10
CA GLY A 167 -8.81 -12.45 0.08
C GLY A 167 -9.27 -11.27 -0.78
N MET A 168 -8.50 -10.18 -0.78
CA MET A 168 -8.76 -8.99 -1.60
C MET A 168 -8.82 -9.28 -3.10
N VAL A 169 -7.87 -10.07 -3.63
CA VAL A 169 -7.86 -10.47 -5.03
C VAL A 169 -9.10 -11.29 -5.38
N VAL A 170 -9.48 -12.25 -4.52
CA VAL A 170 -10.69 -13.06 -4.72
C VAL A 170 -11.94 -12.18 -4.72
N MET A 171 -12.06 -11.28 -3.74
CA MET A 171 -13.22 -10.38 -3.63
C MET A 171 -13.34 -9.45 -4.82
N ILE A 172 -12.25 -8.82 -5.27
CA ILE A 172 -12.25 -8.00 -6.49
C ILE A 172 -12.64 -8.86 -7.70
N SER A 173 -12.09 -10.06 -7.84
CA SER A 173 -12.40 -10.95 -8.96
C SER A 173 -13.89 -11.28 -9.00
N VAL A 174 -14.50 -11.59 -7.86
CA VAL A 174 -15.95 -11.84 -7.76
C VAL A 174 -16.75 -10.59 -8.13
N LEU A 175 -16.39 -9.42 -7.62
CA LEU A 175 -17.09 -8.16 -7.93
C LEU A 175 -16.97 -7.78 -9.42
N VAL A 176 -15.80 -7.98 -10.02
CA VAL A 176 -15.56 -7.74 -11.45
C VAL A 176 -16.34 -8.73 -12.31
N ILE A 177 -16.33 -10.03 -11.97
CA ILE A 177 -17.11 -11.02 -12.72
C ILE A 177 -18.62 -10.71 -12.60
N ALA A 178 -19.12 -10.44 -11.40
CA ALA A 178 -20.52 -10.06 -11.18
C ALA A 178 -20.91 -8.78 -11.94
N THR A 179 -19.98 -7.84 -12.06
CA THR A 179 -20.13 -6.64 -12.89
C THR A 179 -20.29 -7.02 -14.36
N LEU A 180 -19.36 -7.79 -14.92
CA LEU A 180 -19.37 -8.15 -16.34
C LEU A 180 -20.58 -8.99 -16.75
N LEU A 181 -21.13 -9.79 -15.83
CA LEU A 181 -22.33 -10.60 -16.05
C LEU A 181 -23.64 -9.80 -15.98
N LYS A 182 -23.60 -8.55 -15.52
CA LYS A 182 -24.80 -7.73 -15.36
C LYS A 182 -25.16 -7.04 -16.68
N GLU A 183 -26.43 -7.15 -17.08
CA GLU A 183 -26.95 -6.62 -18.35
C GLU A 183 -26.82 -5.10 -18.49
N THR A 184 -26.72 -4.37 -17.38
CA THR A 184 -26.55 -2.90 -17.37
C THR A 184 -25.12 -2.47 -17.71
N THR A 185 -24.17 -3.39 -17.77
CA THR A 185 -22.76 -3.10 -17.98
C THR A 185 -22.51 -2.66 -19.42
N ARG A 186 -21.96 -1.45 -19.59
CA ARG A 186 -21.61 -0.91 -20.90
C ARG A 186 -20.14 -0.54 -20.95
N VAL A 187 -19.39 -1.31 -21.73
CA VAL A 187 -17.95 -1.09 -21.96
C VAL A 187 -17.68 0.25 -22.63
N GLY A 188 -18.66 0.80 -23.37
CA GLY A 188 -18.58 2.13 -23.98
C GLY A 188 -18.26 3.25 -22.98
N TYR A 189 -18.71 3.13 -21.73
CA TYR A 189 -18.41 4.12 -20.67
C TYR A 189 -16.92 4.22 -20.33
N LEU A 190 -16.09 3.25 -20.71
CA LEU A 190 -14.64 3.33 -20.50
C LEU A 190 -13.96 4.31 -21.46
N LEU A 191 -14.62 4.64 -22.59
CA LEU A 191 -14.13 5.60 -23.55
C LEU A 191 -14.59 7.03 -23.23
N ASP A 192 -15.62 7.16 -22.39
CA ASP A 192 -16.08 8.44 -21.90
C ASP A 192 -15.06 9.04 -20.92
N GLY A 193 -14.97 10.36 -20.93
CA GLY A 193 -14.11 11.09 -20.00
C GLY A 193 -13.51 12.35 -20.61
N ASN A 194 -13.18 13.31 -19.74
CA ASN A 194 -12.52 14.54 -20.14
C ASN A 194 -11.09 14.58 -19.60
N TRP A 195 -10.13 14.54 -20.53
CA TRP A 195 -8.69 14.59 -20.25
C TRP A 195 -8.27 15.84 -19.47
N LEU A 196 -9.05 16.92 -19.49
CA LEU A 196 -8.81 18.12 -18.69
C LEU A 196 -8.73 17.82 -17.17
N TYR A 197 -9.44 16.79 -16.70
CA TYR A 197 -9.44 16.37 -15.30
C TYR A 197 -8.38 15.32 -14.96
N MET A 198 -7.34 15.16 -15.78
CA MET A 198 -6.28 14.17 -15.55
C MET A 198 -5.41 14.46 -14.32
N VAL A 199 -5.29 15.73 -13.88
CA VAL A 199 -4.40 16.13 -12.78
C VAL A 199 -4.86 15.58 -11.42
N PRO A 200 -6.15 15.67 -11.03
CA PRO A 200 -6.66 14.98 -9.85
C PRO A 200 -6.37 13.47 -9.84
N VAL A 201 -6.49 12.81 -11.01
CA VAL A 201 -6.23 11.37 -11.14
C VAL A 201 -4.75 11.06 -10.89
N PHE A 202 -3.83 11.87 -11.42
CA PHE A 202 -2.40 11.74 -11.17
C PHE A 202 -2.08 11.72 -9.67
N ASN A 203 -2.62 12.67 -8.90
CA ASN A 203 -2.34 12.76 -7.47
C ASN A 203 -2.78 11.51 -6.71
N VAL A 204 -3.95 10.96 -7.03
CA VAL A 204 -4.46 9.74 -6.40
C VAL A 204 -3.65 8.53 -6.83
N VAL A 205 -3.29 8.41 -8.11
CA VAL A 205 -2.42 7.32 -8.60
C VAL A 205 -1.05 7.35 -7.94
N ALA A 206 -0.44 8.53 -7.79
CA ALA A 206 0.83 8.72 -7.11
C ALA A 206 0.76 8.28 -5.64
N PHE A 207 -0.35 8.59 -4.96
CA PHE A 207 -0.59 8.11 -3.60
C PHE A 207 -0.75 6.58 -3.54
N CYS A 208 -1.50 5.98 -4.48
CA CYS A 208 -1.68 4.53 -4.53
C CYS A 208 -0.37 3.77 -4.76
N PHE A 209 0.59 4.31 -5.50
CA PHE A 209 1.88 3.66 -5.76
C PHE A 209 2.99 4.06 -4.75
N SER A 210 2.62 4.50 -3.55
CA SER A 210 3.57 5.02 -2.56
C SER A 210 4.22 3.94 -1.67
N ALA A 211 4.24 2.66 -2.07
CA ALA A 211 4.90 1.57 -1.31
C ALA A 211 6.43 1.64 -1.28
N GLN A 212 7.07 2.69 -1.82
CA GLN A 212 8.53 2.84 -1.77
C GLN A 212 9.12 2.85 -0.35
N TYR A 213 8.33 3.26 0.65
CA TYR A 213 8.76 3.36 2.04
C TYR A 213 9.04 2.00 2.69
N ILE A 214 8.41 0.92 2.21
CA ILE A 214 8.59 -0.43 2.76
C ILE A 214 9.74 -1.19 2.12
N VAL A 215 10.35 -0.67 1.05
CA VAL A 215 11.44 -1.36 0.34
C VAL A 215 12.64 -1.65 1.25
N PRO A 216 13.13 -0.70 2.09
CA PRO A 216 14.22 -1.01 3.01
C PRO A 216 13.85 -2.11 4.01
N GLU A 217 12.58 -2.15 4.44
CA GLU A 217 12.07 -3.16 5.36
C GLU A 217 12.03 -4.54 4.73
N MET A 218 11.51 -4.62 3.51
CA MET A 218 11.50 -5.84 2.72
C MET A 218 12.92 -6.36 2.46
N ALA A 219 13.88 -5.47 2.23
CA ALA A 219 15.29 -5.85 2.09
C ALA A 219 15.84 -6.51 3.35
N ARG A 220 15.40 -6.09 4.55
CA ARG A 220 15.73 -6.79 5.81
C ARG A 220 15.13 -8.20 5.84
N GLY A 221 13.86 -8.33 5.42
CA GLY A 221 13.17 -9.62 5.37
C GLY A 221 13.70 -10.58 4.31
N PHE A 222 14.33 -10.08 3.24
CA PHE A 222 15.00 -10.86 2.19
C PHE A 222 16.52 -10.95 2.38
N ALA A 223 17.05 -10.68 3.57
CA ALA A 223 18.49 -10.73 3.81
C ALA A 223 19.13 -12.09 3.48
N ASP A 224 18.38 -13.19 3.59
CA ASP A 224 18.81 -14.55 3.22
C ASP A 224 18.76 -14.84 1.71
N LYS A 225 18.05 -14.02 0.93
CA LYS A 225 17.80 -14.21 -0.52
C LYS A 225 17.56 -12.87 -1.23
N PRO A 226 18.59 -12.00 -1.29
CA PRO A 226 18.45 -10.64 -1.79
C PRO A 226 17.97 -10.58 -3.24
N GLU A 227 18.25 -11.60 -4.05
CA GLU A 227 17.81 -11.73 -5.44
C GLU A 227 16.30 -11.83 -5.62
N LYS A 228 15.54 -12.14 -4.55
CA LYS A 228 14.07 -12.20 -4.60
C LYS A 228 13.42 -10.85 -4.40
N LEU A 229 14.10 -9.86 -3.81
CA LEU A 229 13.53 -8.54 -3.54
C LEU A 229 13.12 -7.80 -4.83
N PRO A 230 13.98 -7.64 -5.86
CA PRO A 230 13.59 -6.98 -7.12
C PRO A 230 12.42 -7.69 -7.81
N LYS A 231 12.42 -9.03 -7.80
CA LYS A 231 11.34 -9.84 -8.38
C LYS A 231 10.02 -9.63 -7.63
N ALA A 232 10.07 -9.54 -6.30
CA ALA A 232 8.89 -9.30 -5.47
C ALA A 232 8.32 -7.90 -5.72
N ILE A 233 9.17 -6.90 -5.91
CA ILE A 233 8.77 -5.53 -6.30
C ILE A 233 8.06 -5.56 -7.65
N MET A 234 8.69 -6.12 -8.69
CA MET A 234 8.10 -6.13 -10.04
C MET A 234 6.75 -6.85 -10.09
N VAL A 235 6.65 -8.03 -9.47
CA VAL A 235 5.39 -8.80 -9.42
C VAL A 235 4.34 -8.07 -8.58
N GLY A 236 4.74 -7.52 -7.42
CA GLY A 236 3.84 -6.75 -6.56
C GLY A 236 3.26 -5.53 -7.26
N MET A 237 4.10 -4.75 -7.95
CA MET A 237 3.67 -3.57 -8.70
C MET A 237 2.76 -3.92 -9.88
N ALA A 238 3.05 -5.00 -10.61
CA ALA A 238 2.18 -5.47 -11.70
C ALA A 238 0.80 -5.93 -11.20
N LEU A 239 0.75 -6.63 -10.05
CA LEU A 239 -0.50 -7.01 -9.42
C LEU A 239 -1.26 -5.79 -8.90
N THR A 240 -0.57 -4.84 -8.25
CA THR A 240 -1.16 -3.56 -7.84
C THR A 240 -1.78 -2.83 -9.03
N PHE A 241 -1.04 -2.66 -10.13
CA PHE A 241 -1.54 -2.03 -11.34
C PHE A 241 -2.84 -2.67 -11.82
N THR A 242 -2.85 -4.01 -11.87
CA THR A 242 -4.03 -4.78 -12.31
C THR A 242 -5.23 -4.49 -11.42
N LEU A 243 -5.05 -4.53 -10.09
CA LEU A 243 -6.14 -4.31 -9.15
C LEU A 243 -6.64 -2.86 -9.17
N LEU A 244 -5.74 -1.89 -9.25
CA LEU A 244 -6.07 -0.47 -9.35
C LEU A 244 -6.77 -0.12 -10.68
N ALA A 245 -6.55 -0.88 -11.75
CA ALA A 245 -7.28 -0.72 -13.01
C ALA A 245 -8.65 -1.43 -12.99
N LEU A 246 -8.73 -2.64 -12.43
CA LEU A 246 -9.95 -3.44 -12.44
C LEU A 246 -11.09 -2.81 -11.62
N VAL A 247 -10.78 -2.15 -10.50
CA VAL A 247 -11.80 -1.54 -9.64
C VAL A 247 -12.54 -0.39 -10.36
N PRO A 248 -11.86 0.65 -10.89
CA PRO A 248 -12.51 1.69 -11.68
C PRO A 248 -13.15 1.16 -12.96
N LEU A 249 -12.53 0.17 -13.63
CA LEU A 249 -13.14 -0.49 -14.79
C LEU A 249 -14.53 -1.04 -14.44
N SER A 250 -14.62 -1.78 -13.33
CA SER A 250 -15.89 -2.33 -12.85
C SER A 250 -16.88 -1.22 -12.47
N VAL A 251 -16.46 -0.22 -11.71
CA VAL A 251 -17.36 0.85 -11.23
C VAL A 251 -17.88 1.72 -12.38
N ILE A 252 -17.00 2.14 -13.30
CA ILE A 252 -17.34 2.99 -14.44
C ILE A 252 -18.22 2.23 -15.44
N SER A 253 -17.89 0.97 -15.74
CA SER A 253 -18.69 0.17 -16.69
C SER A 253 -20.11 -0.14 -16.19
N LEU A 254 -20.33 -0.18 -14.87
CA LEU A 254 -21.66 -0.36 -14.27
C LEU A 254 -22.51 0.91 -14.22
N ASN A 255 -21.91 2.03 -13.83
CA ASN A 255 -22.66 3.22 -13.43
C ASN A 255 -22.56 4.39 -14.43
N GLY A 256 -21.61 4.32 -15.38
CA GLY A 256 -21.17 5.49 -16.13
C GLY A 256 -20.45 6.50 -15.23
N LEU A 257 -20.05 7.62 -15.81
CA LEU A 257 -19.28 8.67 -15.13
C LEU A 257 -20.12 9.53 -14.17
N ASP A 258 -21.39 9.77 -14.50
CA ASP A 258 -22.26 10.71 -13.77
C ASP A 258 -22.82 10.15 -12.44
N ASN A 259 -22.78 8.83 -12.24
CA ASN A 259 -23.38 8.17 -11.07
C ASN A 259 -22.35 7.51 -10.13
N ILE A 260 -21.08 7.92 -10.19
CA ILE A 260 -20.06 7.40 -9.27
C ILE A 260 -20.15 8.15 -7.94
N SER A 261 -20.59 7.46 -6.89
CA SER A 261 -20.58 8.03 -5.54
C SER A 261 -19.16 8.19 -5.00
N ASP A 262 -18.98 9.13 -4.07
CA ASP A 262 -17.72 9.42 -3.36
C ASP A 262 -17.05 8.18 -2.75
N VAL A 263 -17.84 7.15 -2.46
CA VAL A 263 -17.36 5.85 -1.99
C VAL A 263 -17.72 4.78 -3.01
N ALA A 264 -16.72 4.20 -3.67
CA ALA A 264 -16.92 3.14 -4.68
C ALA A 264 -17.75 1.95 -4.18
N THR A 265 -17.71 1.66 -2.87
CA THR A 265 -18.49 0.59 -2.24
C THR A 265 -20.00 0.83 -2.32
N ILE A 266 -20.43 2.10 -2.30
CA ILE A 266 -21.83 2.49 -2.46
C ILE A 266 -22.27 2.29 -3.91
N SER A 267 -21.41 2.61 -4.89
CA SER A 267 -21.69 2.36 -6.30
C SER A 267 -21.95 0.87 -6.58
N TRP A 268 -21.12 -0.03 -6.02
CA TRP A 268 -21.39 -1.47 -6.12
C TRP A 268 -22.63 -1.90 -5.34
N GLY A 269 -22.87 -1.34 -4.15
CA GLY A 269 -24.08 -1.66 -3.38
C GLY A 269 -25.37 -1.34 -4.12
N ARG A 270 -25.44 -0.15 -4.75
CA ARG A 270 -26.59 0.26 -5.57
C ARG A 270 -26.72 -0.59 -6.82
N ALA A 271 -25.61 -0.89 -7.47
CA ALA A 271 -25.62 -1.60 -8.75
C ALA A 271 -25.81 -3.12 -8.60
N LEU A 272 -25.24 -3.77 -7.58
CA LEU A 272 -25.19 -5.24 -7.46
C LEU A 272 -26.00 -5.80 -6.27
N GLY A 273 -26.48 -4.94 -5.37
CA GLY A 273 -27.29 -5.31 -4.21
C GLY A 273 -26.50 -5.35 -2.88
N GLU A 274 -27.18 -5.70 -1.79
CA GLU A 274 -26.62 -5.65 -0.43
C GLU A 274 -25.38 -6.53 -0.24
N TRP A 275 -25.33 -7.73 -0.85
CA TRP A 275 -24.18 -8.63 -0.73
C TRP A 275 -22.89 -7.97 -1.25
N ALA A 276 -22.99 -7.18 -2.33
CA ALA A 276 -21.86 -6.47 -2.92
C ALA A 276 -21.46 -5.26 -2.07
N PHE A 277 -22.43 -4.60 -1.44
CA PHE A 277 -22.16 -3.56 -0.46
C PHE A 277 -21.33 -4.10 0.72
N PHE A 278 -21.77 -5.19 1.36
CA PHE A 278 -21.04 -5.80 2.47
C PHE A 278 -19.65 -6.28 2.03
N SER A 279 -19.56 -6.94 0.87
CA SER A 279 -18.29 -7.41 0.32
C SER A 279 -17.33 -6.25 0.05
N ALA A 280 -17.79 -5.18 -0.59
CA ALA A 280 -16.96 -4.03 -0.92
C ALA A 280 -16.46 -3.28 0.32
N ASN A 281 -17.29 -3.13 1.35
CA ASN A 281 -16.88 -2.50 2.60
C ASN A 281 -15.91 -3.37 3.41
N LEU A 282 -16.09 -4.69 3.40
CA LEU A 282 -15.11 -5.60 4.00
C LEU A 282 -13.76 -5.53 3.27
N PHE A 283 -13.80 -5.50 1.93
CA PHE A 283 -12.60 -5.31 1.11
C PHE A 283 -11.90 -3.98 1.45
N ALA A 284 -12.65 -2.89 1.58
CA ALA A 284 -12.13 -1.59 1.96
C ALA A 284 -11.42 -1.61 3.33
N LEU A 285 -12.03 -2.26 4.34
CA LEU A 285 -11.43 -2.42 5.67
C LEU A 285 -10.13 -3.24 5.60
N CYS A 286 -10.14 -4.34 4.85
CA CYS A 286 -8.97 -5.17 4.60
C CYS A 286 -7.83 -4.38 3.94
N ALA A 287 -8.14 -3.60 2.90
CA ALA A 287 -7.17 -2.79 2.18
C ALA A 287 -6.55 -1.69 3.04
N MET A 288 -7.38 -0.99 3.84
CA MET A 288 -6.89 0.00 4.80
C MET A 288 -6.00 -0.66 5.87
N LEU A 289 -6.36 -1.84 6.35
CA LEU A 289 -5.58 -2.57 7.36
C LEU A 289 -4.21 -3.00 6.85
N THR A 290 -4.12 -3.58 5.63
CA THR A 290 -2.83 -3.98 5.06
C THR A 290 -1.92 -2.79 4.78
N SER A 291 -2.48 -1.69 4.27
CA SER A 291 -1.69 -0.49 4.01
C SER A 291 -1.26 0.21 5.30
N TYR A 292 -2.07 0.14 6.36
CA TYR A 292 -1.67 0.59 7.69
C TYR A 292 -0.42 -0.17 8.18
N TRP A 293 -0.34 -1.48 7.95
CA TRP A 293 0.82 -2.27 8.33
C TRP A 293 2.07 -1.92 7.53
N GLY A 294 1.94 -1.75 6.22
CA GLY A 294 3.05 -1.33 5.36
C GLY A 294 3.61 0.03 5.79
N LEU A 295 2.76 1.05 5.89
CA LEU A 295 3.20 2.40 6.24
C LEU A 295 3.64 2.50 7.71
N GLY A 296 2.94 1.84 8.62
CA GLY A 296 3.30 1.82 10.05
C GLY A 296 4.64 1.15 10.32
N GLY A 297 4.99 0.11 9.55
CA GLY A 297 6.30 -0.56 9.64
C GLY A 297 7.46 0.21 9.01
N SER A 298 7.19 1.35 8.35
CA SER A 298 8.21 2.17 7.70
C SER A 298 8.92 3.16 8.64
N PHE A 299 8.42 3.31 9.87
CA PHE A 299 8.98 4.16 10.93
C PHE A 299 10.11 3.50 11.72
#